data_AF-A0A927MC42-F1
#
_entry.id   AF-A0A927MC42-F1
#
_cell.length_a   1.000
_cell.length_b   1.000
_cell.length_c   1.000
_cell.angle_alpha   90.00
_cell.angle_beta   90.00
_cell.angle_gamma   90.00
#
_symmetry.space_group_name_H-M   'P 1'
#
loop_
_entity.id
_entity.type
_entity.pdbx_description
1 polymer ?
#
loop_
_entity_poly.entity_id
_entity_poly.type
_entity_poly.pdbx_seq_one_letter_code
_entity_poly.pdbx_strand_id
1 'polypeptide(L)' 'MTNSNAPRINFAQAAPKAFRALIGFDAAAREGLDPALVELVQIRASQLNGCAYCLHMHTSDAPKNS' A
#
# COMPACT_ATOMS: atom_id res chain seq x y z
N MET A 1 9.91 26.96 -4.17
CA MET A 1 10.04 25.56 -4.61
C MET A 1 8.63 24.98 -4.62
N THR A 2 8.01 24.82 -5.80
CA THR A 2 6.68 24.21 -5.88
C THR A 2 6.81 22.72 -5.61
N ASN A 3 6.34 22.27 -4.45
CA ASN A 3 6.31 20.85 -4.11
C ASN A 3 5.17 20.21 -4.90
N SER A 4 5.45 19.68 -6.10
CA SER A 4 4.44 19.00 -6.92
C SER A 4 4.08 17.66 -6.27
N ASN A 5 3.00 17.65 -5.48
CA ASN A 5 2.39 16.44 -4.88
C ASN A 5 1.63 15.54 -5.88
N ALA A 6 1.76 15.79 -7.19
CA ALA A 6 1.09 15.00 -8.21
C ALA A 6 1.86 13.71 -8.49
N PRO A 7 1.19 12.54 -8.58
CA PRO A 7 1.83 11.31 -8.97
C PRO A 7 2.39 11.43 -10.39
N ARG A 8 3.62 10.95 -10.59
CA ARG A 8 4.32 11.02 -11.90
C ARG A 8 3.61 10.22 -13.00
N ILE A 9 2.87 9.18 -12.62
CA ILE A 9 2.12 8.31 -13.51
C ILE A 9 0.85 7.82 -12.82
N ASN A 10 -0.23 7.70 -13.56
CA ASN A 10 -1.39 6.92 -13.13
C ASN A 10 -1.20 5.47 -13.57
N PHE A 11 -0.65 4.64 -12.68
CA PHE A 11 -0.30 3.25 -13.01
C PHE A 11 -1.52 2.40 -13.39
N ALA A 12 -2.67 2.61 -12.74
CA ALA A 12 -3.90 1.91 -13.04
C ALA A 12 -4.40 2.18 -14.47
N GLN A 13 -4.23 3.42 -14.96
CA GLN A 13 -4.56 3.78 -16.34
C GLN A 13 -3.49 3.36 -17.34
N ALA A 14 -2.21 3.52 -17.00
CA ALA A 14 -1.10 3.23 -17.89
C ALA A 14 -0.88 1.72 -18.13
N ALA A 15 -1.15 0.88 -17.13
CA ALA A 15 -0.93 -0.57 -17.20
C ALA A 15 -2.03 -1.36 -16.47
N PRO A 16 -3.28 -1.34 -16.96
CA PRO A 16 -4.44 -1.89 -16.24
C PRO A 16 -4.35 -3.40 -15.94
N LYS A 17 -3.75 -4.19 -16.84
CA LYS A 17 -3.56 -5.63 -16.61
C LYS A 17 -2.57 -5.91 -15.48
N ALA A 18 -1.44 -5.20 -15.46
CA ALA A 18 -0.43 -5.34 -14.42
C ALA A 18 -0.98 -4.87 -13.06
N PHE A 19 -1.71 -3.75 -13.06
CA PHE A 19 -2.36 -3.24 -11.86
C PHE A 19 -3.36 -4.25 -11.26
N ARG A 20 -4.21 -4.88 -12.08
CA ARG A 20 -5.13 -5.94 -11.63
C ARG A 20 -4.40 -7.16 -11.06
N ALA A 21 -3.31 -7.58 -11.70
CA ALA A 21 -2.51 -8.70 -11.21
C ALA A 21 -1.89 -8.40 -9.83
N LEU A 22 -1.42 -7.16 -9.61
CA LEU A 22 -0.88 -6.73 -8.32
C LEU A 22 -1.93 -6.77 -7.21
N ILE A 23 -3.17 -6.34 -7.49
CA ILE A 23 -4.28 -6.42 -6.53
C ILE A 23 -4.61 -7.88 -6.20
N GLY A 24 -4.67 -8.75 -7.21
CA GLY A 24 -4.93 -10.18 -6.98
C GLY A 24 -3.84 -10.86 -6.14
N PHE A 25 -2.58 -10.48 -6.37
CA PHE A 25 -1.45 -10.93 -5.56
C PHE A 25 -1.57 -10.47 -4.10
N ASP A 26 -1.88 -9.19 -3.85
CA ASP A 26 -2.06 -8.68 -2.48
C ASP A 26 -3.21 -9.40 -1.76
N ALA A 27 -4.35 -9.63 -2.42
CA ALA A 27 -5.46 -10.38 -1.84
C ALA A 27 -5.04 -11.80 -1.44
N ALA A 28 -4.38 -12.54 -2.33
CA ALA A 28 -3.91 -13.89 -2.05
C ALA A 28 -2.86 -13.93 -0.92
N ALA A 29 -1.95 -12.96 -0.87
CA ALA A 29 -0.92 -12.88 0.16
C ALA A 29 -1.47 -12.64 1.57
N ARG A 30 -2.71 -12.13 1.68
CA ARG A 30 -3.38 -11.84 2.96
C ARG A 30 -4.23 -13.01 3.47
N GLU A 31 -4.48 -14.03 2.66
CA GLU A 31 -5.37 -15.13 3.04
C GLU A 31 -4.87 -15.88 4.29
N GLY A 32 -5.76 -16.02 5.27
CA GLY A 32 -5.49 -16.75 6.52
C GLY A 32 -4.65 -15.99 7.55
N LEU A 33 -4.30 -14.72 7.31
CA LEU A 33 -3.54 -13.89 8.25
C LEU A 33 -4.46 -12.99 9.08
N ASP A 34 -4.04 -12.68 10.31
CA ASP A 34 -4.66 -11.65 11.14
C ASP A 34 -4.54 -10.28 10.44
N PRO A 35 -5.65 -9.55 10.21
CA PRO A 35 -5.61 -8.23 9.61
C PRO A 35 -4.65 -7.26 10.30
N ALA A 36 -4.55 -7.31 11.63
CA ALA A 36 -3.63 -6.43 12.37
C ALA A 36 -2.16 -6.77 12.06
N LEU A 37 -1.84 -8.06 11.94
CA LEU A 37 -0.49 -8.50 11.56
C LEU A 37 -0.15 -8.05 10.14
N VAL A 38 -1.10 -8.17 9.21
CA VAL A 38 -0.91 -7.72 7.83
C VAL A 38 -0.56 -6.24 7.78
N GLU A 39 -1.32 -5.38 8.47
CA GLU A 39 -1.03 -3.94 8.48
C GLU A 39 0.31 -3.61 9.13
N LEU A 40 0.70 -4.29 10.21
CA LEU A 40 2.03 -4.10 10.83
C LEU A 40 3.18 -4.46 9.87
N VAL A 41 3.05 -5.56 9.11
CA VAL A 41 4.04 -5.96 8.09
C VAL A 41 4.11 -4.90 6.99
N GLN A 42 2.97 -4.42 6.50
CA GLN A 42 2.92 -3.41 5.45
C GLN A 42 3.49 -2.06 5.89
N ILE A 43 3.22 -1.63 7.13
CA ILE A 43 3.82 -0.45 7.75
C ILE A 43 5.35 -0.60 7.79
N ARG A 44 5.85 -1.73 8.29
CA ARG A 44 7.29 -1.94 8.42
C ARG A 44 7.99 -2.00 7.06
N ALA A 45 7.40 -2.68 6.08
CA ALA A 45 7.92 -2.72 4.71
C ALA A 45 7.96 -1.31 4.09
N SER A 46 6.90 -0.52 4.30
CA SER A 46 6.83 0.87 3.82
C SER A 46 7.90 1.77 4.42
N GLN A 47 8.20 1.61 5.72
CA GLN A 47 9.29 2.33 6.40
C GLN A 47 10.66 1.96 5.81
N LEU A 48 10.95 0.66 5.66
CA LEU A 48 12.22 0.19 5.11
C LEU A 48 12.43 0.66 3.67
N ASN A 49 11.36 0.71 2.88
CA ASN A 49 11.39 1.15 1.49
C ASN A 49 11.26 2.67 1.32
N GLY A 50 11.07 3.44 2.40
CA GLY A 50 10.92 4.89 2.34
C GLY A 50 9.69 5.36 1.57
N CYS A 51 8.62 4.56 1.50
CA CYS A 51 7.43 4.90 0.74
C CYS A 51 6.40 5.66 1.59
N ALA A 52 6.43 6.99 1.54
CA ALA A 52 5.52 7.84 2.31
C ALA A 52 4.04 7.61 1.97
N TYR A 53 3.72 7.31 0.70
CA TYR A 53 2.35 6.99 0.27
C TYR A 53 1.83 5.71 0.94
N CYS A 54 2.58 4.60 0.84
CA CYS A 54 2.19 3.33 1.47
C CYS A 54 2.17 3.45 2.99
N LEU A 55 3.12 4.17 3.59
CA LEU A 55 3.13 4.40 5.03
C LEU A 55 1.87 5.13 5.48
N HIS A 56 1.47 6.20 4.79
CA HIS A 56 0.24 6.93 5.12
C HIS A 56 -1.01 6.05 4.96
N MET A 57 -1.10 5.31 3.86
CA MET A 57 -2.22 4.39 3.60
C MET A 57 -2.36 3.35 4.74
N HIS A 58 -1.31 2.60 5.03
CA HIS A 58 -1.36 1.51 6.02
C HIS A 58 -1.44 1.99 7.48
N THR A 59 -0.99 3.21 7.79
CA THR A 59 -1.18 3.79 9.14
C THR A 59 -2.56 4.41 9.34
N SER A 60 -3.23 4.80 8.24
CA SER A 60 -4.61 5.34 8.29
C SER A 60 -5.66 4.23 8.27
N ASP A 61 -5.34 3.11 7.63
CA ASP A 61 -6.19 1.92 7.53
C ASP A 61 -5.97 0.92 8.68
N ALA A 62 -4.89 1.07 9.46
CA ALA A 62 -4.70 0.30 10.68
C ALA A 62 -5.91 0.53 11.61
N PRO A 63 -6.66 -0.53 12.01
CA PRO A 63 -7.77 -0.36 12.92
C PRO A 63 -7.27 0.34 14.18
N LYS A 64 -7.93 1.45 14.56
CA LYS A 64 -7.72 2.12 15.84
C LYS A 64 -8.26 1.23 16.97
N ASN A 65 -7.59 0.11 17.26
CA ASN A 65 -7.83 -0.66 18.48
C ASN A 65 -6.77 -0.27 19.52
N SER A 66 -7.03 0.85 20.19
CA SER A 66 -6.55 1.10 21.56
C SER A 66 -7.70 0.80 22.51
#